data_AF-W7WY51-F1
#
_entry.id   AF-W7WY51-F1
#
_cell.length_a   1.000
_cell.length_b   1.000
_cell.length_c   1.000
_cell.angle_alpha   90.00
_cell.angle_beta   90.00
_cell.angle_gamma   90.00
#
_symmetry.space_group_name_H-M   'P 1'
#
loop_
_entity.id
_entity.type
_entity.pdbx_description
1 polymer ?
#
loop_
_entity_poly.entity_id
_entity_poly.type
_entity_poly.pdbx_seq_one_letter_code
_entity_poly.pdbx_strand_id
1 'polypeptide(L)'
;MVAAASRPVGRAIVVNPQTDITHYYPKAVDRIAQVFATGWTAKRCRDEYPLRWSALEAITEAGRRQHDLRIVYAQNLEDPVHHARHFIPFCTATDAPQEGGLSSDGRMRTHVYSSPEGHGAEPPDVVKFFVADGLAHLLG
;
A
#
# COMPACT_ATOMS: atom_id res chain seq x y z
N MET A 1 1.09 5.01 1.95
CA MET A 1 2.33 4.44 1.35
C MET A 1 3.15 5.47 0.59
N VAL A 2 2.62 6.16 -0.44
CA VAL A 2 3.36 7.15 -1.26
C VAL A 2 4.18 8.15 -0.42
N ALA A 3 3.55 8.77 0.58
CA ALA A 3 4.22 9.76 1.43
C ALA A 3 5.42 9.17 2.21
N ALA A 4 5.33 7.92 2.67
CA ALA A 4 6.43 7.24 3.36
C ALA A 4 7.55 6.91 2.39
N ALA A 5 7.23 6.36 1.21
CA ALA A 5 8.22 6.00 0.19
C ALA A 5 8.98 7.22 -0.38
N SER A 6 8.36 8.40 -0.35
CA SER A 6 8.97 9.66 -0.81
C SER A 6 10.07 10.21 0.12
N ARG A 7 10.31 9.58 1.29
CA ARG A 7 11.28 10.03 2.29
C ARG A 7 12.48 9.09 2.35
N PRO A 8 13.70 9.58 2.67
CA PRO A 8 14.87 8.72 2.89
C PRO A 8 14.68 7.69 3.99
N VAL A 9 13.92 8.06 5.03
CA VAL A 9 13.44 7.15 6.08
C VAL A 9 11.92 7.20 6.11
N GLY A 10 11.28 6.09 5.74
CA GLY A 10 9.84 5.97 5.60
C GLY A 10 9.29 4.79 6.40
N ARG A 11 8.15 5.00 7.07
CA ARG A 11 7.46 3.98 7.86
C ARG A 11 5.96 4.08 7.59
N ALA A 12 5.27 2.94 7.43
CA ALA A 12 3.83 2.92 7.27
C ALA A 12 3.22 1.62 7.77
N ILE A 13 2.05 1.72 8.40
CA ILE A 13 1.11 0.61 8.58
C ILE A 13 -0.10 0.93 7.72
N VAL A 14 -0.56 -0.04 6.93
CA VAL A 14 -1.70 0.10 6.03
C VAL A 14 -2.57 -1.15 6.04
N VAL A 15 -3.87 -0.97 5.92
CA VAL A 15 -4.87 -2.05 5.92
C VAL A 15 -5.71 -1.95 4.67
N ASN A 16 -5.82 -3.07 3.94
CA ASN A 16 -6.52 -3.17 2.66
C ASN A 16 -6.26 -1.96 1.73
N PRO A 17 -5.03 -1.43 1.61
CA PRO A 17 -4.82 -0.21 0.87
C PRO A 17 -4.96 -0.44 -0.63
N GLN A 18 -5.30 0.63 -1.35
CA GLN A 18 -5.05 0.70 -2.77
C GLN A 18 -3.57 0.99 -3.02
N THR A 19 -2.97 0.25 -3.95
CA THR A 19 -1.57 0.41 -4.35
C THR A 19 -1.41 1.23 -5.63
N ASP A 20 -2.47 1.35 -6.43
CA ASP A 20 -2.58 2.26 -7.57
C ASP A 20 -3.96 2.91 -7.54
N ILE A 21 -4.00 4.24 -7.48
CA ILE A 21 -5.25 4.98 -7.33
C ILE A 21 -6.11 4.90 -8.59
N THR A 22 -5.53 4.60 -9.76
CA THR A 22 -6.25 4.49 -11.02
C THR A 22 -7.20 3.30 -11.07
N HIS A 23 -7.02 2.31 -10.19
CA HIS A 23 -7.94 1.17 -10.04
C HIS A 23 -9.17 1.48 -9.18
N TYR A 24 -9.24 2.69 -8.59
CA TYR A 24 -10.38 3.12 -7.80
C TYR A 24 -11.54 3.61 -8.69
N TYR A 25 -12.67 3.97 -8.08
CA TYR A 25 -13.86 4.43 -8.80
C TYR A 25 -13.54 5.61 -9.72
N PRO A 26 -13.75 5.50 -11.06
CA PRO A 26 -13.28 6.49 -12.03
C PRO A 26 -13.69 7.93 -11.69
N LYS A 27 -14.95 8.13 -11.26
CA LYS A 27 -15.45 9.45 -10.86
C LYS A 27 -14.66 10.08 -9.70
N ALA A 28 -14.23 9.27 -8.73
CA ALA A 28 -13.42 9.76 -7.62
C ALA A 28 -11.99 10.07 -8.07
N VAL A 29 -11.41 9.21 -8.92
CA VAL A 29 -10.07 9.39 -9.49
C VAL A 29 -10.01 10.66 -10.35
N ASP A 30 -11.01 10.91 -11.18
CA ASP A 30 -11.10 12.13 -11.99
C ASP A 30 -11.24 13.38 -11.12
N ARG A 31 -12.00 13.30 -10.02
CA ARG A 31 -12.08 14.42 -9.06
C ARG A 31 -10.73 14.75 -8.45
N ILE A 32 -9.94 13.73 -8.11
CA ILE A 32 -8.58 13.91 -7.61
C ILE A 32 -7.69 14.54 -8.69
N ALA A 33 -7.82 14.11 -9.94
CA ALA A 33 -7.08 14.71 -11.06
C ALA A 33 -7.40 16.21 -11.21
N GLN A 34 -8.67 16.60 -11.09
CA GLN A 34 -9.07 18.00 -11.17
C GLN A 34 -8.53 18.86 -10.02
N VAL A 35 -8.41 18.29 -8.82
CA VAL A 35 -7.77 18.98 -7.67
C VAL A 35 -6.27 19.11 -7.88
N PHE A 36 -5.64 18.08 -8.43
CA PHE A 36 -4.21 18.06 -8.70
C PHE A 36 -3.83 19.10 -9.78
N ALA A 37 -4.58 19.14 -10.88
CA ALA A 37 -4.45 20.15 -11.92
C ALA A 37 -5.76 20.29 -12.71
N THR A 38 -6.32 21.50 -12.75
CA THR A 38 -7.58 21.76 -13.47
C THR A 38 -7.45 21.41 -14.95
N GLY A 39 -8.44 20.67 -15.48
CA GLY A 39 -8.47 20.23 -16.87
C GLY A 39 -7.65 18.97 -17.16
N TRP A 40 -6.98 18.38 -16.15
CA TRP A 40 -6.21 17.15 -16.34
C TRP A 40 -7.07 15.90 -16.12
N THR A 41 -6.81 14.87 -16.91
CA THR A 41 -7.41 13.55 -16.70
C THR A 41 -6.58 12.73 -15.71
N ALA A 42 -7.19 11.72 -15.09
CA ALA A 42 -6.48 10.75 -14.26
C ALA A 42 -5.28 10.12 -15.00
N LYS A 43 -5.50 9.71 -16.26
CA LYS A 43 -4.46 9.15 -17.11
C LYS A 43 -3.28 10.10 -17.27
N ARG A 44 -3.53 11.37 -17.61
CA ARG A 44 -2.46 12.36 -17.76
C ARG A 44 -1.68 12.54 -16.47
N CYS A 45 -2.37 12.63 -15.33
CA CYS A 45 -1.69 12.76 -14.05
C CYS A 45 -0.83 11.53 -13.72
N ARG A 46 -1.30 10.32 -14.03
CA ARG A 46 -0.56 9.07 -13.85
C ARG A 46 0.68 9.00 -14.73
N ASP A 47 0.58 9.45 -15.98
CA ASP A 47 1.69 9.46 -16.95
C ASP A 47 2.78 10.47 -16.54
N GLU A 48 2.38 11.67 -16.08
CA GLU A 48 3.30 12.77 -15.72
C GLU A 48 3.86 12.66 -14.30
N TYR A 49 3.08 12.11 -13.37
CA TYR A 49 3.45 12.00 -11.95
C TYR A 49 3.29 10.56 -11.42
N PRO A 50 3.98 9.59 -12.03
CA PRO A 50 3.84 8.15 -11.72
C PRO A 50 3.92 7.82 -10.22
N LEU A 51 4.96 8.33 -9.57
CA LEU A 51 5.25 8.10 -8.15
C LEU A 51 4.20 8.68 -7.19
N ARG A 52 3.36 9.62 -7.65
CA ARG A 52 2.28 10.20 -6.83
C ARG A 52 0.97 9.43 -6.95
N TRP A 53 0.81 8.69 -8.05
CA TRP A 53 -0.43 8.00 -8.40
C TRP A 53 -0.35 6.48 -8.19
N SER A 54 0.87 5.93 -8.11
CA SER A 54 1.11 4.53 -7.75
C SER A 54 2.04 4.44 -6.55
N ALA A 55 1.55 3.82 -5.48
CA ALA A 55 2.36 3.47 -4.33
C ALA A 55 3.41 2.42 -4.69
N LEU A 56 3.12 1.48 -5.60
CA LEU A 56 4.11 0.48 -6.02
C LEU A 56 5.30 1.15 -6.69
N GLU A 57 5.05 2.09 -7.60
CA GLU A 57 6.16 2.78 -8.25
C GLU A 57 6.95 3.64 -7.27
N ALA A 58 6.27 4.30 -6.31
CA ALA A 58 6.96 5.02 -5.25
C ALA A 58 7.84 4.10 -4.39
N ILE A 59 7.36 2.91 -4.05
CA ILE A 59 8.10 1.91 -3.26
C ILE A 59 9.29 1.37 -4.06
N THR A 60 9.08 1.01 -5.34
CA THR A 60 10.15 0.56 -6.24
C THR A 60 11.24 1.60 -6.38
N GLU A 61 10.87 2.87 -6.58
CA GLU A 61 11.83 3.97 -6.67
C GLU A 61 12.58 4.19 -5.34
N ALA A 62 11.90 4.08 -4.20
CA ALA A 62 12.55 4.15 -2.88
C ALA A 62 13.59 3.03 -2.72
N GLY A 63 13.29 1.82 -3.19
CA GLY A 63 14.24 0.70 -3.24
C GLY A 63 15.46 1.00 -4.12
N ARG A 64 15.24 1.55 -5.33
CA ARG A 64 16.34 1.98 -6.23
C ARG A 64 17.24 3.04 -5.60
N ARG A 65 16.66 3.95 -4.81
CA ARG A 65 17.39 4.99 -4.07
C ARG A 65 17.97 4.50 -2.75
N GLN A 66 17.81 3.22 -2.42
CA GLN A 66 18.24 2.61 -1.16
C GLN A 66 17.70 3.35 0.07
N HIS A 67 16.50 3.93 -0.02
CA HIS A 67 15.83 4.49 1.14
C HIS A 67 15.61 3.41 2.20
N ASP A 68 15.66 3.80 3.47
CA ASP A 68 15.21 2.98 4.58
C ASP A 68 13.69 3.09 4.67
N LEU A 69 13.00 2.26 3.90
CA LEU A 69 11.54 2.18 3.88
C LEU A 69 11.11 0.87 4.53
N ARG A 70 10.17 0.96 5.49
CA ARG A 70 9.49 -0.21 6.06
C ARG A 70 7.99 -0.05 6.00
N ILE A 71 7.30 -1.12 5.61
CA ILE A 71 5.85 -1.13 5.46
C ILE A 71 5.30 -2.39 6.13
N VAL A 72 4.26 -2.20 6.93
CA VAL A 72 3.38 -3.27 7.39
C VAL A 72 2.09 -3.20 6.59
N TYR A 73 1.80 -4.25 5.82
CA TYR A 73 0.63 -4.35 4.95
C TYR A 73 -0.29 -5.44 5.51
N ALA A 74 -1.48 -5.06 5.96
CA ALA A 74 -2.53 -6.00 6.33
C ALA A 74 -3.56 -6.17 5.21
N GLN A 75 -3.95 -7.41 4.89
CA GLN A 75 -4.93 -7.73 3.86
C GLN A 75 -6.00 -8.70 4.37
N ASN A 76 -7.27 -8.33 4.21
CA ASN A 76 -8.41 -9.23 4.38
C ASN A 76 -8.52 -10.15 3.15
N LEU A 77 -8.52 -11.47 3.35
CA LEU A 77 -8.70 -12.44 2.28
C LEU A 77 -10.15 -12.51 1.76
N GLU A 78 -11.12 -12.05 2.56
CA GLU A 78 -12.53 -11.93 2.16
C GLU A 78 -12.81 -10.68 1.30
N ASP A 79 -11.77 -9.88 0.99
CA ASP A 79 -11.81 -8.80 0.00
C ASP A 79 -11.06 -9.25 -1.28
N PRO A 80 -11.71 -10.03 -2.16
CA PRO A 80 -11.04 -10.61 -3.32
C PRO A 80 -10.57 -9.55 -4.32
N VAL A 81 -11.24 -8.38 -4.35
CA VAL A 81 -10.89 -7.30 -5.28
C VAL A 81 -9.59 -6.64 -4.86
N HIS A 82 -9.42 -6.27 -3.58
CA HIS A 82 -8.15 -5.67 -3.14
C HIS A 82 -7.04 -6.71 -3.06
N HIS A 83 -7.37 -7.95 -2.68
CA HIS A 83 -6.42 -9.04 -2.70
C HIS A 83 -5.79 -9.19 -4.10
N ALA A 84 -6.62 -9.33 -5.13
CA ALA A 84 -6.13 -9.53 -6.50
C ALA A 84 -5.50 -8.27 -7.12
N ARG A 85 -6.10 -7.09 -6.91
CA ARG A 85 -5.67 -5.85 -7.62
C ARG A 85 -4.56 -5.09 -6.91
N HIS A 86 -4.36 -5.32 -5.61
CA HIS A 86 -3.46 -4.49 -4.81
C HIS A 86 -2.46 -5.32 -4.01
N PHE A 87 -2.93 -6.31 -3.25
CA PHE A 87 -2.05 -7.10 -2.39
C PHE A 87 -1.09 -8.00 -3.17
N ILE A 88 -1.59 -8.81 -4.09
CA ILE A 88 -0.72 -9.68 -4.92
C ILE A 88 0.34 -8.84 -5.66
N PRO A 89 -0.01 -7.76 -6.39
CA PRO A 89 0.99 -6.89 -7.01
C PRO A 89 2.01 -6.30 -6.03
N PHE A 90 1.60 -5.92 -4.81
CA PHE A 90 2.51 -5.46 -3.76
C PHE A 90 3.50 -6.55 -3.35
N CYS A 91 3.01 -7.75 -3.04
CA CYS A 91 3.84 -8.89 -2.67
C CYS A 91 4.84 -9.23 -3.78
N THR A 92 4.39 -9.29 -5.04
CA THR A 92 5.27 -9.53 -6.20
C THR A 92 6.32 -8.44 -6.37
N ALA A 93 5.95 -7.17 -6.23
CA ALA A 93 6.89 -6.05 -6.45
C ALA A 93 7.93 -5.90 -5.32
N THR A 94 7.63 -6.43 -4.14
CA THR A 94 8.45 -6.21 -2.93
C THR A 94 9.03 -7.48 -2.31
N ASP A 95 8.83 -8.64 -2.96
CA ASP A 95 9.23 -9.95 -2.44
C ASP A 95 8.66 -10.23 -1.04
N ALA A 96 7.48 -9.69 -0.74
CA ALA A 96 6.79 -9.93 0.53
C ALA A 96 5.93 -11.21 0.45
N PRO A 97 5.87 -12.04 1.50
CA PRO A 97 5.07 -13.26 1.49
C PRO A 97 3.56 -12.98 1.37
N GLN A 98 2.83 -13.74 0.54
CA GLN A 98 1.39 -13.57 0.41
C GLN A 98 0.61 -14.16 1.59
N GLU A 99 1.21 -15.10 2.30
CA GLU A 99 0.66 -15.86 3.42
C GLU A 99 0.91 -15.16 4.77
N GLY A 100 1.52 -13.97 4.73
CA GLY A 100 1.99 -13.24 5.90
C GLY A 100 3.45 -13.55 6.23
N GLY A 101 4.14 -12.58 6.84
CA GLY A 101 5.53 -12.71 7.24
C GLY A 101 6.38 -11.52 6.81
N LEU A 102 7.69 -11.74 6.73
CA LEU A 102 8.68 -10.72 6.36
C LEU A 102 9.24 -11.01 4.97
N SER A 103 9.48 -9.95 4.18
CA SER A 103 10.31 -10.04 2.98
C SER A 103 11.73 -10.46 3.32
N SER A 104 12.46 -10.95 2.33
CA SER A 104 13.84 -11.44 2.48
C SER A 104 14.82 -10.38 3.03
N ASP A 105 14.57 -9.10 2.73
CA ASP A 105 15.34 -7.95 3.23
C ASP A 105 14.84 -7.39 4.57
N GLY A 106 13.77 -7.98 5.13
CA GLY A 106 13.15 -7.56 6.39
C GLY A 106 12.50 -6.18 6.35
N ARG A 107 12.24 -5.60 5.17
CA ARG A 107 11.65 -4.24 5.07
C ARG A 107 10.14 -4.26 4.99
N MET A 108 9.57 -5.25 4.32
CA MET A 108 8.13 -5.40 4.16
C MET A 108 7.63 -6.50 5.08
N ARG A 109 6.56 -6.21 5.81
CA ARG A 109 5.83 -7.18 6.61
C ARG A 109 4.40 -7.28 6.08
N THR A 110 3.94 -8.48 5.81
CA THR A 110 2.56 -8.76 5.44
C THR A 110 1.83 -9.45 6.58
N HIS A 111 0.55 -9.16 6.71
CA HIS A 111 -0.36 -9.83 7.63
C HIS A 111 -1.67 -10.11 6.90
N VAL A 112 -2.01 -11.38 6.75
CA VAL A 112 -3.30 -11.77 6.19
C VAL A 112 -4.27 -12.15 7.30
N TYR A 113 -5.53 -11.80 7.10
CA TYR A 113 -6.61 -12.13 8.01
C TYR A 113 -7.89 -12.41 7.21
N SER A 114 -8.88 -13.01 7.87
CA SER A 114 -10.21 -13.25 7.28
C SER A 114 -11.25 -12.58 8.16
N SER A 115 -12.03 -11.68 7.57
CA SER A 115 -13.11 -10.96 8.25
C SER A 115 -14.31 -10.84 7.31
N PRO A 116 -15.52 -11.26 7.75
CA PRO A 116 -16.70 -11.25 6.90
C PRO A 116 -17.15 -9.83 6.49
N GLU A 117 -16.63 -8.79 7.15
CA GLU A 117 -16.90 -7.39 6.85
C GLU A 117 -16.29 -6.94 5.50
N GLY A 118 -15.35 -7.70 4.92
CA GLY A 118 -14.71 -7.37 3.64
C GLY A 118 -13.99 -6.03 3.69
N HIS A 119 -14.56 -5.01 3.04
CA HIS A 119 -14.14 -3.60 3.03
C HIS A 119 -14.49 -2.79 4.28
N GLY A 120 -15.19 -3.40 5.23
CA GLY A 120 -15.66 -2.74 6.44
C GLY A 120 -14.54 -2.33 7.40
N ALA A 121 -14.95 -1.91 8.59
CA ALA A 121 -14.01 -1.53 9.64
C ALA A 121 -13.10 -2.69 10.02
N GLU A 122 -11.86 -2.38 10.37
CA GLU A 122 -10.88 -3.37 10.77
C GLU A 122 -11.30 -4.09 12.04
N PRO A 123 -11.20 -5.43 12.08
CA PRO A 123 -11.55 -6.18 13.28
C PRO A 123 -10.53 -5.91 14.41
N PRO A 124 -10.93 -6.02 15.69
CA PRO A 124 -10.08 -5.63 16.82
C PRO A 124 -8.73 -6.38 16.92
N ASP A 125 -8.65 -7.60 16.41
CA ASP A 125 -7.44 -8.41 16.33
C ASP A 125 -6.40 -7.84 15.36
N VAL A 126 -6.84 -7.34 14.20
CA VAL A 126 -5.98 -6.64 13.24
C VAL A 126 -5.41 -5.36 13.86
N VAL A 127 -6.23 -4.62 14.62
CA VAL A 127 -5.75 -3.45 15.37
C VAL A 127 -4.71 -3.84 16.42
N LYS A 128 -4.93 -4.93 17.17
CA LYS A 128 -3.98 -5.45 18.16
C LYS A 128 -2.66 -5.87 17.51
N PHE A 129 -2.71 -6.50 16.34
CA PHE A 129 -1.51 -6.85 15.57
C PHE A 129 -0.65 -5.60 15.28
N PHE A 130 -1.25 -4.47 14.89
CA PHE A 130 -0.47 -3.25 14.66
C PHE A 130 0.24 -2.74 15.89
N VAL A 131 -0.44 -2.78 17.04
CA VAL A 131 0.14 -2.32 18.32
C VAL A 131 1.24 -3.26 18.80
N ALA A 132 1.04 -4.57 18.72
CA ALA A 132 1.97 -5.57 19.26
C ALA A 132 3.17 -5.82 18.34
N ASP A 133 2.92 -5.99 17.04
CA ASP A 133 3.89 -6.49 16.06
C ASP A 133 4.28 -5.43 15.03
N GLY A 134 3.29 -4.70 14.52
CA GLY A 134 3.50 -3.75 13.43
C GLY A 134 4.44 -2.60 13.84
N LEU A 135 4.23 -2.03 15.03
CA LEU A 135 5.07 -0.94 15.54
C LEU A 135 6.50 -1.39 15.80
N ALA A 136 6.72 -2.57 16.37
CA ALA A 136 8.06 -3.09 16.64
C ALA A 136 8.88 -3.22 15.34
N HIS A 137 8.27 -3.76 14.27
CA HIS A 137 8.87 -3.85 12.94
C HIS A 137 9.30 -2.48 12.38
N LEU A 138 8.43 -1.48 12.52
CA LEU A 138 8.72 -0.14 12.02
C LEU A 138 9.85 0.55 12.79
N LEU A 139 10.14 0.15 14.03
CA LEU A 139 11.12 0.81 14.89
C LEU A 139 12.50 0.12 14.94
N GLY A 140 12.59 -1.19 14.70
CA GLY A 140 13.83 -1.98 14.84
C GLY A 140 14.65 -2.11 13.58
#